data_AF-A0A967SSS8-F1
#
_entry.id   AF-A0A967SSS8-F1
#
_cell.length_a   1.000
_cell.length_b   1.000
_cell.length_c   1.000
_cell.angle_alpha   90.00
_cell.angle_beta   90.00
_cell.angle_gamma   90.00
#
_symmetry.space_group_name_H-M   'P 1'
#
loop_
_entity.id
_entity.type
_entity.pdbx_description
1 polymer ?
#
loop_
_entity_poly.entity_id
_entity_poly.type
_entity_poly.pdbx_seq_one_letter_code
_entity_poly.pdbx_strand_id
1 'polypeptide(L)'
;AYDYLQEYKESGKFLYFSTDDIGMNEQSYYLATVADSVFSPPYTNFEFDGFISQFTFYTDMLDKIGVEPEIFRVGKYKSAV
;
A
#
# COMPACT_ATOMS: atom_id res chain seq x y z
N ALA A 1 7.68 -11.22 2.24
CA ALA A 1 7.99 -11.34 0.79
C ALA A 1 9.36 -10.74 0.50
N TYR A 2 9.57 -9.46 0.81
CA TYR A 2 10.87 -8.79 0.62
C TYR A 2 12.05 -9.56 1.22
N ASP A 3 12.02 -9.86 2.53
CA ASP A 3 13.11 -10.56 3.23
C ASP A 3 13.48 -11.89 2.58
N TYR A 4 12.47 -12.67 2.18
CA TYR A 4 12.66 -13.92 1.46
C TYR A 4 13.37 -13.73 0.10
N LEU A 5 12.99 -12.69 -0.66
CA LEU A 5 13.63 -12.39 -1.94
C LEU A 5 15.07 -11.90 -1.75
N GLN A 6 15.34 -11.22 -0.64
CA GLN A 6 16.68 -10.79 -0.25
C GLN A 6 17.57 -12.01 0.09
N GLU A 7 17.10 -12.92 0.94
CA GLU A 7 17.79 -14.18 1.26
C GLU A 7 18.04 -15.01 -0.01
N TYR A 8 17.06 -15.05 -0.92
CA TYR A 8 17.19 -15.74 -2.20
C TYR A 8 18.30 -15.14 -3.07
N LYS A 9 18.40 -13.81 -3.14
CA LYS A 9 19.49 -13.12 -3.84
C LYS A 9 20.86 -13.39 -3.20
N GLU A 10 20.93 -13.40 -1.88
CA GLU A 10 22.15 -13.72 -1.12
C GLU A 10 22.64 -15.16 -1.37
N SER A 11 21.75 -16.08 -1.76
CA SER A 11 22.12 -17.43 -2.19
C SER A 11 22.88 -17.49 -3.53
N GLY A 12 23.09 -16.35 -4.20
CA GLY A 12 23.80 -16.23 -5.47
C GLY A 12 22.94 -16.54 -6.70
N LYS A 13 21.62 -16.67 -6.52
CA LYS A 13 20.66 -16.89 -7.62
C LYS A 13 20.15 -15.54 -8.14
N PHE A 14 19.97 -15.46 -9.45
CA PHE A 14 19.44 -14.25 -10.09
C PHE A 14 17.97 -14.03 -9.76
N LEU A 15 17.62 -12.75 -9.60
CA LEU A 15 16.27 -12.29 -9.44
C LEU A 15 15.95 -11.22 -10.47
N TYR A 16 14.96 -11.48 -11.33
CA TYR A 16 14.47 -10.51 -12.29
C TYR A 16 13.05 -10.12 -11.98
N PHE A 17 12.75 -8.83 -12.10
CA PHE A 17 11.41 -8.29 -12.01
C PHE A 17 10.95 -7.87 -13.40
N SER A 18 9.72 -8.22 -13.77
CA SER A 18 9.08 -7.77 -15.01
C SER A 18 7.72 -7.20 -14.69
N THR A 19 7.42 -6.03 -15.27
CA THR A 19 6.06 -5.48 -15.30
C THR A 19 5.35 -5.93 -16.57
N ASP A 20 4.03 -5.80 -16.57
CA ASP A 20 3.17 -5.90 -17.74
C ASP A 20 2.60 -4.51 -18.11
N ASP A 21 1.52 -4.48 -18.87
CA ASP A 21 0.83 -3.25 -19.29
C ASP A 21 -0.04 -2.62 -18.17
N ILE A 22 -0.29 -3.34 -17.07
CA ILE A 22 -1.13 -2.86 -15.96
C ILE A 22 -0.39 -1.81 -15.11
N GLY A 23 0.94 -1.87 -15.05
CA GLY A 23 1.76 -0.87 -14.36
C GLY A 23 2.59 -1.41 -13.20
N MET A 24 3.18 -0.48 -12.45
CA MET A 24 3.92 -0.73 -11.23
C MET A 24 3.57 0.36 -10.21
N ASN A 25 3.11 -0.06 -9.02
CA ASN A 25 2.86 0.81 -7.88
C ASN A 25 4.00 0.76 -6.85
N GLU A 26 3.95 1.57 -5.79
CA GLU A 26 5.01 1.68 -4.79
C GLU A 26 5.29 0.35 -4.09
N GLN A 27 4.26 -0.46 -3.83
CA GLN A 27 4.43 -1.78 -3.21
C GLN A 27 5.21 -2.73 -4.13
N SER A 28 4.87 -2.73 -5.42
CA SER A 28 5.53 -3.54 -6.43
C SER A 28 6.96 -3.05 -6.67
N TYR A 29 7.14 -1.72 -6.71
CA TYR A 29 8.45 -1.10 -6.83
C TYR A 29 9.35 -1.43 -5.64
N TYR A 30 8.82 -1.41 -4.42
CA TYR A 30 9.55 -1.81 -3.22
C TYR A 30 10.09 -3.24 -3.34
N LEU A 31 9.26 -4.18 -3.80
CA LEU A 31 9.72 -5.55 -4.08
C LEU A 31 10.74 -5.59 -5.23
N ALA A 32 10.56 -4.80 -6.29
CA ALA A 32 11.48 -4.74 -7.42
C ALA A 32 12.89 -4.24 -7.02
N THR A 33 13.03 -3.46 -5.94
CA THR A 33 14.34 -2.96 -5.48
C THR A 33 15.33 -4.07 -5.10
N VAL A 34 14.84 -5.26 -4.77
CA VAL A 34 15.71 -6.41 -4.45
C VAL A 34 16.23 -7.08 -5.73
N ALA A 35 15.60 -6.87 -6.89
CA ALA A 35 15.96 -7.51 -8.14
C ALA A 35 17.36 -7.10 -8.65
N ASP A 36 17.97 -7.95 -9.47
CA ASP A 36 19.19 -7.64 -10.20
C ASP A 36 18.91 -6.78 -11.43
N SER A 37 17.73 -6.95 -12.02
CA SER A 37 17.27 -6.14 -13.15
C SER A 37 15.75 -6.06 -13.18
N VAL A 38 15.27 -4.92 -13.65
CA VAL A 38 13.85 -4.61 -13.82
C VAL A 38 13.57 -4.41 -15.30
N PHE A 39 12.59 -5.13 -15.83
CA PHE A 39 12.15 -5.03 -17.22
C PHE A 39 10.73 -4.50 -17.26
N SER A 40 10.48 -3.54 -18.15
CA SER A 40 9.16 -2.94 -18.34
C SER A 40 8.93 -2.66 -19.82
N PRO A 41 7.68 -2.81 -20.31
CA PRO A 41 7.29 -2.25 -21.60
C PRO A 41 7.61 -0.73 -21.68
N PRO A 42 7.85 -0.18 -22.89
CA PRO A 42 8.15 1.24 -23.06
C PRO A 42 7.03 2.18 -22.57
N TYR A 43 5.79 1.67 -22.54
CA TYR A 43 4.60 2.38 -22.09
C TYR A 43 3.94 1.55 -20.99
N THR A 44 4.29 1.86 -19.75
CA THR A 44 3.76 1.21 -18.56
C THR A 44 3.47 2.30 -17.53
N ASN A 45 2.34 2.19 -16.83
CA ASN A 45 2.02 3.11 -15.75
C ASN A 45 2.97 2.90 -14.58
N PHE A 46 3.54 3.97 -14.05
CA PHE A 46 4.31 3.95 -12.82
C PHE A 46 3.67 4.91 -11.82
N GLU A 47 3.11 4.36 -10.75
CA GLU A 47 2.54 5.11 -9.64
C GLU A 47 3.63 5.33 -8.58
N PHE A 48 3.81 6.60 -8.21
CA PHE A 48 4.71 7.03 -7.15
C PHE A 48 4.22 8.36 -6.56
N ASP A 49 3.09 8.33 -5.87
CA ASP A 49 2.46 9.49 -5.24
C ASP A 49 2.51 9.46 -3.69
N GLY A 50 2.97 8.35 -3.12
CA GLY A 50 3.33 8.23 -1.71
C GLY A 50 2.23 7.65 -0.82
N PHE A 51 2.42 7.74 0.49
CA PHE A 51 1.46 7.16 1.43
C PHE A 51 0.30 8.10 1.70
N ILE A 52 -0.91 7.63 1.43
CA ILE A 52 -2.16 8.28 1.82
C ILE A 52 -2.89 7.47 2.89
N SER A 53 -3.45 8.17 3.87
CA SER A 53 -4.42 7.62 4.81
C SER A 53 -5.67 8.48 4.75
N GLN A 54 -6.80 7.87 4.36
CA GLN A 54 -8.08 8.55 4.23
C GLN A 54 -9.06 7.98 5.25
N PHE A 55 -9.75 8.87 5.96
CA PHE A 55 -10.75 8.51 6.96
C PHE A 55 -12.10 9.11 6.60
N THR A 56 -13.16 8.33 6.75
CA THR A 56 -14.53 8.80 6.57
C THR A 56 -15.16 9.08 7.94
N PHE A 57 -15.82 10.23 8.07
CA PHE A 57 -16.53 10.63 9.28
C PHE A 57 -18.03 10.76 8.97
N TYR A 58 -18.87 10.16 9.82
CA TYR A 58 -20.31 10.04 9.58
C TYR A 58 -21.19 10.89 10.50
N THR A 59 -20.62 11.67 11.43
CA THR A 59 -21.36 12.44 12.45
C THR A 59 -22.52 13.25 11.84
N ASP A 60 -22.21 14.15 10.89
CA ASP A 60 -23.23 15.00 10.25
C ASP A 60 -24.28 14.21 9.47
N MET A 61 -23.93 13.02 8.96
CA MET A 61 -24.87 12.16 8.26
C MET A 61 -25.84 11.50 9.25
N LEU A 62 -25.31 10.96 10.35
CA LEU A 62 -26.09 10.32 11.42
C LEU A 62 -27.06 11.32 12.06
N ASP A 63 -26.61 12.55 12.32
CA ASP A 63 -27.44 13.63 12.83
C ASP A 63 -28.63 13.94 11.89
N LYS A 64 -28.38 13.99 10.58
CA LYS A 64 -29.43 14.28 9.57
C LYS A 64 -30.49 13.20 9.49
N ILE A 65 -30.15 11.95 9.76
CA ILE A 65 -31.10 10.84 9.75
C ILE A 65 -31.67 10.53 11.13
N GLY A 66 -31.33 11.33 12.15
CA GLY A 66 -31.83 11.18 13.51
C GLY A 66 -31.28 9.96 14.25
N VAL A 67 -30.08 9.50 13.91
CA VAL A 67 -29.41 8.37 14.56
C VAL A 67 -28.35 8.89 15.53
N GLU A 68 -28.47 8.54 16.80
CA GLU A 68 -27.51 8.88 17.85
C GLU A 68 -26.61 7.66 18.16
N PRO A 69 -25.31 7.70 17.84
CA PRO A 69 -24.40 6.60 18.14
C PRO A 69 -23.94 6.62 19.61
N GLU A 70 -24.07 5.48 20.30
CA GLU A 70 -23.54 5.28 21.65
C GLU A 70 -22.05 4.91 21.62
N ILE A 71 -21.17 5.88 21.96
CA ILE A 71 -19.71 5.72 21.84
C ILE A 71 -19.08 5.47 23.22
N PHE A 72 -18.52 4.28 23.41
CA PHE A 72 -17.69 3.95 24.59
C PHE A 72 -16.20 3.97 24.24
N ARG A 73 -15.47 4.93 24.79
CA ARG A 73 -14.03 5.12 24.50
C ARG A 73 -13.20 5.37 25.76
N VAL A 74 -12.09 4.63 25.88
CA VAL A 74 -11.02 4.89 26.84
C VAL A 74 -9.70 5.05 26.07
N GLY A 75 -9.04 6.19 26.24
CA GLY A 75 -7.74 6.49 25.61
C GLY A 75 -7.78 7.68 24.65
N LYS A 76 -6.75 8.53 24.73
CA LYS A 76 -6.63 9.77 23.95
C LYS A 76 -6.47 9.51 22.44
N TYR A 77 -5.82 8.41 22.05
CA TYR A 77 -5.46 8.11 20.66
C TYR A 77 -6.32 7.02 20.02
N LYS A 78 -7.42 6.60 20.66
CA LYS A 78 -8.39 5.70 20.05
C LYS A 78 -9.24 6.53 19.08
N SER A 79 -8.71 6.80 17.89
CA SER A 79 -9.26 7.74 16.89
C SER A 79 -10.25 7.11 15.91
N ALA A 80 -10.43 5.79 15.96
CA ALA A 80 -11.37 5.05 15.11
C ALA A 80 -12.80 4.97 15.69
N VAL A 81 -13.14 5.85 16.63
CA VAL A 81 -14.44 5.95 17.34
C VAL A 81 -14.90 7.39 17.35
#